data_AF-A0A3N5T717-F1
#
_entry.id   AF-A0A3N5T717-F1
#
_cell.length_a   1.000
_cell.length_b   1.000
_cell.length_c   1.000
_cell.angle_alpha   90.00
_cell.angle_beta   90.00
_cell.angle_gamma   90.00
#
_symmetry.space_group_name_H-M   'P 1'
#
loop_
_entity.id
_entity.type
_entity.pdbx_description
1 polymer ?
#
loop_
_entity_poly.entity_id
_entity_poly.type
_entity_poly.pdbx_seq_one_letter_code
_entity_poly.pdbx_strand_id
1 'polypeptide(L)'
;MAGYHHHNETRELPDFPTEITFKAVYRFSPHLMETLKNALHEQGLSAVVESRPSSGGKFISYTVTAVFESEERLKAVCGLVAEIEGFMTMF
;
A
#
# COMPACT_ATOMS: atom_id res chain seq x y z
N MET A 1 -15.98 11.78 31.47
CA MET A 1 -15.01 12.30 30.48
C MET A 1 -14.59 11.13 29.61
N ALA A 2 -14.81 11.25 28.30
CA ALA A 2 -14.72 10.15 27.35
C ALA A 2 -13.30 9.60 27.24
N GLY A 3 -13.14 8.29 27.49
CA GLY A 3 -11.93 7.55 27.19
C GLY A 3 -11.86 7.29 25.70
N TYR A 4 -10.77 7.72 25.06
CA TYR A 4 -10.43 7.27 23.72
C TYR A 4 -9.71 5.92 23.85
N HIS A 5 -10.49 4.85 23.86
CA HIS A 5 -9.95 3.52 23.58
C HIS A 5 -9.65 3.47 22.08
N HIS A 6 -8.37 3.43 21.73
CA HIS A 6 -7.92 3.05 20.38
C HIS A 6 -8.30 1.57 20.21
N HIS A 7 -9.48 1.30 19.67
CA HIS A 7 -9.84 -0.02 19.17
C HIS A 7 -8.94 -0.30 17.96
N ASN A 8 -7.83 -1.01 18.18
CA ASN A 8 -7.13 -1.66 17.09
C ASN A 8 -7.96 -2.90 16.70
N GLU A 9 -9.07 -2.67 16.01
CA GLU A 9 -9.84 -3.73 15.40
C GLU A 9 -8.98 -4.32 14.29
N THR A 10 -8.38 -5.48 14.58
CA THR A 10 -7.88 -6.38 13.54
C THR A 10 -9.11 -6.78 12.72
N ARG A 11 -9.45 -5.98 11.71
CA ARG A 11 -10.53 -6.30 10.78
C ARG A 11 -10.13 -7.60 10.11
N GLU A 12 -10.98 -8.62 10.23
CA GLU A 12 -10.82 -9.84 9.46
C GLU A 12 -10.76 -9.47 7.97
N LEU A 13 -9.83 -10.10 7.24
CA LEU A 13 -9.72 -9.86 5.81
C LEU A 13 -11.02 -10.33 5.14
N PRO A 14 -11.55 -9.57 4.17
CA PRO A 14 -12.73 -10.00 3.42
C PRO A 14 -12.45 -11.28 2.63
N ASP A 15 -13.53 -12.01 2.31
CA ASP A 15 -13.44 -13.16 1.41
C ASP A 15 -12.90 -12.75 0.04
N PHE A 16 -12.05 -13.60 -0.54
CA PHE A 16 -11.47 -13.39 -1.87
C PHE A 16 -12.28 -14.11 -2.96
N PRO A 17 -12.33 -13.61 -4.21
CA PRO A 17 -11.64 -12.42 -4.70
C PRO A 17 -12.30 -11.12 -4.25
N THR A 18 -11.49 -10.12 -3.95
CA THR A 18 -11.99 -8.84 -3.42
C THR A 18 -11.09 -7.67 -3.79
N GLU A 19 -11.71 -6.49 -3.90
CA GLU A 19 -10.99 -5.24 -4.11
C GLU A 19 -10.41 -4.77 -2.78
N ILE A 20 -9.10 -4.53 -2.77
CA ILE A 20 -8.37 -4.06 -1.60
C ILE A 20 -7.68 -2.75 -1.94
N THR A 21 -7.87 -1.77 -1.06
CA THR A 21 -7.15 -0.51 -1.09
C THR A 21 -6.18 -0.45 0.09
N PHE A 22 -4.91 -0.21 -0.18
CA PHE A 22 -3.90 0.02 0.86
C PHE A 22 -3.02 1.22 0.53
N LYS A 23 -2.33 1.73 1.55
CA LYS A 23 -1.40 2.84 1.41
C LYS A 23 0.03 2.39 1.63
N ALA A 24 0.91 2.77 0.72
CA ALA A 24 2.35 2.60 0.85
C ALA A 24 3.00 3.99 0.91
N VAL A 25 3.86 4.20 1.91
CA VAL A 25 4.52 5.50 2.13
C VAL A 25 6.00 5.35 1.92
N TYR A 26 6.57 6.29 1.17
CA TYR A 26 7.98 6.29 0.81
C TYR A 26 8.61 7.64 1.11
N ARG A 27 9.92 7.62 1.35
CA ARG A 27 10.74 8.81 1.13
C ARG A 27 10.67 9.18 -0.35
N PHE A 28 10.50 10.47 -0.63
CA PHE A 28 10.40 10.92 -2.01
C PHE A 28 11.71 10.63 -2.76
N SER A 29 11.58 10.02 -3.92
CA SER A 29 12.65 9.77 -4.89
C SER A 29 12.08 9.91 -6.31
N PRO A 30 12.87 10.38 -7.28
CA PRO A 30 12.51 10.29 -8.69
C PRO A 30 12.12 8.86 -9.08
N HIS A 31 11.24 8.71 -10.06
CA HIS A 31 10.81 7.41 -10.64
C HIS A 31 10.00 6.47 -9.74
N LEU A 32 9.76 6.80 -8.47
CA LEU A 32 9.13 5.87 -7.53
C LEU A 32 7.71 5.42 -7.94
N MET A 33 6.94 6.32 -8.58
CA MET A 33 5.63 5.98 -9.17
C MET A 33 5.76 4.90 -10.27
N GLU A 34 6.76 5.02 -11.13
CA GLU A 34 7.00 4.10 -12.25
C GLU A 34 7.50 2.75 -11.71
N THR A 35 8.44 2.77 -10.78
CA THR A 35 8.91 1.56 -10.09
C THR A 35 7.77 0.80 -9.43
N LEU A 36 6.89 1.49 -8.68
CA LEU A 36 5.74 0.86 -8.02
C LEU A 36 4.75 0.27 -9.03
N LYS A 37 4.43 0.99 -10.11
CA LYS A 37 3.53 0.48 -11.15
C LYS A 37 4.12 -0.74 -11.88
N ASN A 38 5.40 -0.72 -12.20
CA ASN A 38 6.08 -1.85 -12.84
C ASN A 38 6.09 -3.08 -11.93
N ALA A 39 6.44 -2.90 -10.65
CA ALA A 39 6.37 -3.93 -9.62
C ALA A 39 4.98 -4.60 -9.54
N LEU A 40 3.90 -3.81 -9.52
CA LEU A 40 2.54 -4.33 -9.49
C LEU A 40 2.17 -5.04 -10.81
N HIS A 41 2.56 -4.48 -11.95
CA HIS A 41 2.30 -5.06 -13.27
C HIS A 41 3.04 -6.38 -13.49
N GLU A 42 4.27 -6.53 -12.99
CA GLU A 42 5.03 -7.79 -13.02
C GLU A 42 4.36 -8.89 -12.19
N GLN A 43 3.58 -8.51 -11.18
CA GLN A 43 2.69 -9.40 -10.45
C GLN A 43 1.34 -9.61 -11.16
N GLY A 44 1.18 -9.19 -12.40
CA GLY A 44 -0.07 -9.33 -13.16
C GLY A 44 -1.26 -8.59 -12.56
N LEU A 45 -1.01 -7.60 -11.68
CA LEU A 45 -2.07 -6.80 -11.05
C LEU A 45 -2.41 -5.58 -11.91
N SER A 46 -3.67 -5.49 -12.30
CA SER A 46 -4.23 -4.24 -12.81
C SER A 46 -4.60 -3.35 -11.63
N ALA A 47 -3.64 -2.55 -11.17
CA ALA A 47 -3.80 -1.69 -10.00
C ALA A 47 -4.00 -0.22 -10.41
N VAL A 48 -4.92 0.45 -9.72
CA VAL A 48 -5.02 1.91 -9.73
C VAL A 48 -4.08 2.45 -8.65
N VAL A 49 -3.17 3.34 -9.06
CA VAL A 49 -2.16 3.92 -8.17
C VAL A 49 -2.27 5.45 -8.19
N GLU A 50 -2.63 6.02 -7.06
CA GLU A 50 -2.74 7.47 -6.86
C GLU A 50 -1.64 7.95 -5.93
N SER A 51 -1.04 9.11 -6.22
CA SER A 51 0.03 9.67 -5.39
C SER A 51 -0.40 10.94 -4.68
N ARG A 52 -0.01 11.07 -3.42
CA ARG A 52 -0.15 12.29 -2.62
C ARG A 52 1.17 12.63 -1.92
N PRO A 53 1.86 13.70 -2.35
CA PRO A 53 3.02 14.23 -1.62
C PRO A 53 2.64 14.69 -0.21
N SER A 54 3.54 14.49 0.74
CA SER A 54 3.43 15.09 2.08
C SER A 54 3.66 16.60 2.03
N SER A 55 3.10 17.34 3.01
CA SER A 55 3.22 18.81 3.07
C SER A 55 4.66 19.32 3.11
N GLY A 56 5.61 18.52 3.62
CA GLY A 56 7.02 18.86 3.68
C GLY A 56 7.87 18.36 2.50
N GLY A 57 7.26 17.70 1.51
CA GLY A 57 7.95 17.19 0.30
C GLY A 57 8.93 16.03 0.53
N LYS A 58 9.22 15.66 1.78
CA LYS A 58 10.15 14.58 2.14
C LYS A 58 9.59 13.18 1.87
N PHE A 59 8.27 13.05 1.96
CA PHE A 59 7.57 11.78 1.79
C PHE A 59 6.47 11.90 0.75
N ILE A 60 6.13 10.76 0.17
CA ILE A 60 5.01 10.60 -0.74
C ILE A 60 4.23 9.34 -0.33
N SER A 61 2.91 9.45 -0.33
CA SER A 61 2.03 8.31 -0.11
C SER A 61 1.42 7.89 -1.44
N TYR A 62 1.40 6.59 -1.70
CA TYR A 62 0.66 5.99 -2.79
C TYR A 62 -0.53 5.23 -2.24
N THR A 63 -1.70 5.49 -2.78
CA THR A 63 -2.90 4.68 -2.55
C THR A 63 -3.01 3.71 -3.70
N VAL A 64 -2.93 2.42 -3.38
CA VAL A 64 -2.98 1.32 -4.34
C VAL A 64 -4.31 0.61 -4.17
N THR A 65 -5.06 0.47 -5.25
CA THR A 65 -6.34 -0.24 -5.29
C THR A 65 -6.28 -1.30 -6.37
N ALA A 66 -6.53 -2.56 -6.01
CA ALA A 66 -6.55 -3.68 -6.95
C ALA A 66 -7.43 -4.83 -6.44
N VAL A 67 -7.84 -5.71 -7.36
CA VAL A 67 -8.51 -6.98 -7.00
C VAL A 67 -7.45 -8.04 -6.70
N PHE A 68 -7.62 -8.73 -5.58
CA PHE A 68 -6.78 -9.85 -5.17
C PHE A 68 -7.61 -11.12 -5.17
N GLU A 69 -7.01 -12.22 -5.63
CA GLU A 69 -7.64 -13.55 -5.71
C GLU A 69 -7.47 -14.36 -4.42
N SER A 70 -6.49 -14.00 -3.58
CA SER A 70 -6.25 -14.67 -2.31
C SER A 70 -5.45 -13.79 -1.33
N GLU A 71 -5.49 -14.17 -0.05
CA GLU A 71 -4.71 -13.52 1.01
C GLU A 71 -3.21 -13.68 0.79
N GLU A 72 -2.77 -14.84 0.31
CA GLU A 72 -1.36 -15.11 0.00
C GLU A 72 -0.89 -14.16 -1.11
N ARG A 73 -1.73 -13.90 -2.11
CA ARG A 73 -1.40 -12.97 -3.19
C ARG A 73 -1.27 -11.54 -2.68
N LEU A 74 -2.21 -11.10 -1.84
CA LEU A 74 -2.15 -9.81 -1.17
C LEU A 74 -0.84 -9.66 -0.37
N LYS A 75 -0.53 -10.65 0.49
CA LYS A 75 0.69 -10.62 1.32
C LYS A 75 1.96 -10.58 0.50
N ALA A 76 2.07 -11.38 -0.55
CA ALA A 76 3.23 -11.38 -1.44
C ALA A 76 3.45 -10.02 -2.10
N VAL A 77 2.37 -9.38 -2.55
CA VAL A 77 2.42 -8.05 -3.18
C VAL A 77 2.78 -6.98 -2.17
N CYS A 78 2.17 -7.00 -0.97
CA CYS A 78 2.54 -6.07 0.11
C CYS A 78 4.02 -6.22 0.51
N GLY A 79 4.56 -7.45 0.54
CA GLY A 79 5.98 -7.70 0.78
C GLY A 79 6.85 -7.06 -0.30
N LEU A 80 6.54 -7.30 -1.57
CA LEU A 80 7.27 -6.71 -2.70
C LEU A 80 7.21 -5.18 -2.70
N VAL A 81 6.05 -4.60 -2.41
CA VAL A 81 5.87 -3.15 -2.27
C VAL A 81 6.72 -2.59 -1.13
N ALA A 82 6.86 -3.33 -0.02
CA ALA A 82 7.67 -2.95 1.12
C ALA A 82 9.19 -3.06 0.87
N GLU A 83 9.61 -3.87 -0.10
CA GLU A 83 11.02 -4.01 -0.51
C GLU A 83 11.50 -2.87 -1.41
N ILE A 84 10.57 -2.09 -2.01
CA ILE A 84 10.94 -0.92 -2.82
C ILE A 84 11.69 0.10 -1.97
N GLU A 85 12.83 0.56 -2.47
CA GLU A 85 13.73 1.46 -1.74
C GLU A 85 12.99 2.72 -1.23
N GLY A 86 13.27 3.07 0.02
CA GLY A 86 12.67 4.24 0.66
C GLY A 86 11.29 3.98 1.27
N PHE A 87 10.80 2.74 1.25
CA PHE A 87 9.59 2.36 1.98
C PHE A 87 9.71 2.67 3.48
N MET A 88 8.62 3.19 4.03
CA MET A 88 8.52 3.56 5.44
C MET A 88 7.52 2.62 6.12
N THR A 89 8.02 1.76 7.02
CA THR A 89 7.16 1.11 8.01
C THR A 89 6.66 2.17 8.98
N MET A 90 5.35 2.39 9.04
CA MET A 90 4.78 3.15 10.15
C MET A 90 4.80 2.25 11.38
N PHE A 91 5.51 2.69 12.42
CA PHE A 91 5.58 2.02 13.72
C PHE A 91 4.33 2.35 14.55
#